data_AF-A0A231W1P3-F1
#
_entry.id   AF-A0A231W1P3-F1
#
_cell.length_a   1.000
_cell.length_b   1.000
_cell.length_c   1.000
_cell.angle_alpha   90.00
_cell.angle_beta   90.00
_cell.angle_gamma   90.00
#
_symmetry.space_group_name_H-M   'P 1'
#
loop_
_entity.id
_entity.type
_entity.pdbx_description
1 polymer ?
#
loop_
_entity_poly.entity_id
_entity_poly.type
_entity_poly.pdbx_seq_one_letter_code
_entity_poly.pdbx_strand_id
1 'polypeptide(L)' 'MFSSSEQLQGQLYHQVQKDLDKLANQSLLTGFAHGEVQFYTRIFKRKLFTHYYSRVKQLA' A
#
# COMPACT_ATOMS: atom_id res chain seq x y z
N MET A 1 -14.42 -0.60 -8.25
CA MET A 1 -14.51 0.74 -8.86
C MET A 1 -13.64 0.88 -10.10
N PHE A 2 -12.44 0.29 -10.16
CA PHE A 2 -11.56 0.35 -11.36
C PHE A 2 -11.25 -1.02 -11.98
N SER A 3 -12.09 -2.02 -11.72
CA SER A 3 -11.88 -3.43 -12.11
C SER A 3 -11.68 -3.66 -13.62
N SER A 4 -12.06 -2.69 -14.45
CA SER A 4 -11.99 -2.78 -15.93
C SER A 4 -10.65 -2.40 -16.54
N SER A 5 -9.72 -1.77 -15.79
CA SER A 5 -8.42 -1.33 -16.34
C SER A 5 -7.26 -1.78 -15.46
N GLU A 6 -6.49 -2.76 -15.94
CA GLU A 6 -5.27 -3.24 -15.28
C GLU A 6 -4.21 -2.13 -15.19
N GLN A 7 -4.07 -1.31 -16.24
CA GLN A 7 -3.11 -0.21 -16.27
C GLN A 7 -3.39 0.83 -15.17
N LEU A 8 -4.66 1.24 -15.03
CA LEU A 8 -5.06 2.17 -13.98
C LEU A 8 -4.88 1.56 -12.59
N GLN A 9 -5.20 0.27 -12.42
CA GLN A 9 -4.96 -0.43 -11.16
C GLN A 9 -3.47 -0.51 -10.79
N GLY A 10 -2.59 -0.71 -11.76
CA GLY A 10 -1.13 -0.68 -11.56
C GLY A 10 -0.63 0.70 -11.13
N GLN A 11 -1.12 1.76 -11.77
CA GLN A 11 -0.78 3.14 -11.39
C GLN A 11 -1.25 3.46 -9.97
N LEU A 12 -2.50 3.13 -9.64
CA LEU A 12 -3.06 3.31 -8.31
C LEU A 12 -2.31 2.49 -7.25
N TYR A 13 -1.91 1.26 -7.58
CA TYR A 13 -1.09 0.42 -6.70
C TYR A 13 0.25 1.06 -6.35
N HIS A 14 0.95 1.64 -7.34
CA HIS A 14 2.19 2.36 -7.10
C HIS A 14 1.98 3.67 -6.33
N GLN A 15 0.89 4.37 -6.61
CA GLN A 15 0.54 5.62 -5.91
C GLN A 15 0.28 5.36 -4.42
N VAL A 16 -0.55 4.36 -4.10
CA VAL A 16 -0.87 4.01 -2.70
C VAL A 16 0.37 3.58 -1.92
N GLN A 17 1.33 2.91 -2.55
CA GLN A 17 2.60 2.58 -1.86
C GLN A 17 3.35 3.84 -1.42
N LYS A 18 3.46 4.84 -2.30
CA LYS A 18 4.11 6.12 -1.98
C LYS A 18 3.34 6.89 -0.91
N ASP A 19 2.01 6.86 -0.99
CA ASP A 19 1.15 7.53 0.00
C ASP A 19 1.29 6.89 1.38
N LEU A 20 1.39 5.56 1.46
CA LEU A 20 1.68 4.83 2.71
C LEU A 20 3.05 5.21 3.29
N ASP A 21 4.08 5.34 2.45
CA ASP A 21 5.40 5.77 2.91
C ASP A 21 5.40 7.21 3.42
N LYS A 22 4.68 8.10 2.74
CA LYS A 22 4.48 9.48 3.20
C LYS A 22 3.73 9.52 4.52
N LEU A 23 2.67 8.74 4.67
CA LEU A 23 1.87 8.65 5.90
C LEU A 23 2.71 8.10 7.06
N ALA A 24 3.52 7.07 6.83
CA ALA A 24 4.41 6.52 7.84
C ALA A 24 5.41 7.58 8.33
N ASN A 25 6.05 8.31 7.42
CA ASN A 25 6.97 9.39 7.76
C ASN A 25 6.28 10.51 8.54
N GLN A 26 5.08 10.93 8.11
CA GLN A 26 4.29 11.93 8.83
C GLN A 26 3.92 11.44 10.24
N SER A 27 3.57 10.16 10.39
CA SER A 27 3.22 9.58 11.69
C SER A 27 4.40 9.59 12.66
N LEU A 28 5.60 9.31 12.17
CA LEU A 28 6.82 9.43 12.97
C LEU A 28 7.07 10.88 13.41
N LEU A 29 6.85 11.85 12.52
CA LEU A 29 7.00 13.28 12.83
C LEU A 29 5.97 13.77 13.87
N THR A 30 4.77 13.20 13.89
CA THR A 30 3.74 13.52 14.89
C THR A 30 3.94 12.83 16.23
N GLY A 31 4.98 12.01 16.38
CA GLY A 31 5.34 11.37 17.65
C GLY A 31 4.72 9.99 17.88
N PHE A 32 4.17 9.33 16.86
CA PHE A 32 3.76 7.92 16.99
C PHE A 32 4.98 7.02 17.21
N ALA A 33 4.79 5.93 17.95
CA ALA A 33 5.87 5.00 18.25
C ALA A 33 6.41 4.34 16.97
N HIS A 34 7.73 4.35 16.81
CA HIS A 34 8.39 3.86 15.60
C HIS A 34 8.03 2.41 15.27
N GLY A 35 8.00 1.53 16.27
CA GLY A 35 7.66 0.12 16.11
C GLY A 35 6.24 -0.09 15.61
N GLU A 36 5.27 0.69 16.10
CA GLU A 36 3.88 0.61 15.66
C GLU A 36 3.72 1.09 14.22
N VAL A 37 4.33 2.24 13.88
CA VAL A 37 4.30 2.78 12.53
C VAL A 37 4.88 1.79 11.53
N GLN A 38 6.03 1.18 11.84
CA GLN A 38 6.62 0.14 10.99
C GLN A 38 5.73 -1.10 10.87
N PHE A 39 5.20 -1.59 11.98
CA PHE A 39 4.35 -2.77 12.02
C PHE A 39 3.10 -2.60 11.15
N TYR A 40 2.35 -1.52 11.34
CA TYR A 40 1.14 -1.25 10.57
C TYR A 40 1.45 -0.98 9.09
N THR A 41 2.50 -0.21 8.79
CA THR A 41 2.94 0.01 7.40
C THR A 41 3.21 -1.31 6.69
N ARG A 42 3.89 -2.26 7.34
CA ARG A 42 4.16 -3.60 6.80
C ARG A 42 2.88 -4.40 6.57
N ILE A 43 1.93 -4.38 7.51
CA ILE A 43 0.65 -5.07 7.36
C ILE A 43 -0.14 -4.51 6.18
N PHE A 44 -0.25 -3.18 6.06
CA PHE A 44 -0.99 -2.55 4.96
C PHE A 44 -0.34 -2.83 3.60
N LYS A 45 0.99 -2.71 3.49
CA LYS A 45 1.72 -3.06 2.26
C LYS A 45 1.50 -4.52 1.88
N ARG A 46 1.49 -5.45 2.84
CA ARG A 46 1.22 -6.87 2.58
C ARG A 46 -0.21 -7.10 2.07
N LYS A 47 -1.22 -6.49 2.69
CA LYS A 47 -2.62 -6.59 2.23
C LYS A 47 -2.77 -6.02 0.81
N LEU A 48 -2.15 -4.88 0.54
CA LEU A 48 -2.16 -4.24 -0.78
C LEU A 48 -1.49 -5.13 -1.84
N PHE A 49 -0.32 -5.69 -1.53
CA PHE A 49 0.39 -6.64 -2.38
C PHE A 49 -0.48 -7.85 -2.71
N THR A 50 -1.03 -8.53 -1.68
CA THR A 50 -1.88 -9.70 -1.88
C THR A 50 -3.09 -9.36 -2.73
N HIS A 51 -3.74 -8.21 -2.49
CA HIS A 51 -4.87 -7.77 -3.30
C HIS A 51 -4.48 -7.55 -4.77
N TYR A 52 -3.42 -6.78 -5.01
CA TYR A 52 -2.97 -6.44 -6.36
C TYR A 52 -2.53 -7.68 -7.14
N TYR A 53 -1.68 -8.53 -6.57
CA TYR A 53 -1.17 -9.69 -7.31
C TYR A 53 -2.16 -10.84 -7.42
N SER A 54 -3.05 -11.03 -6.44
CA SER A 54 -4.09 -12.06 -6.51
C SER A 54 -5.21 -11.69 -7.48
N ARG A 55 -5.64 -10.42 -7.51
CA ARG A 55 -6.83 -10.02 -8.28
C ARG A 55 -6.54 -9.27 -9.57
N VAL A 56 -5.45 -8.51 -9.63
CA VAL A 56 -5.13 -7.64 -10.77
C VAL A 56 -4.18 -8.34 -11.72
N LYS A 57 -2.99 -8.70 -11.21
CA LYS A 57 -1.97 -9.35 -12.05
C LYS A 57 -2.24 -10.83 -12.29
N GLN A 58 -3.09 -11.46 -11.47
CA GLN A 58 -3.38 -12.89 -11.52
C GLN A 58 -2.11 -13.71 -11.72
N LEU A 59 -1.07 -13.44 -10.92
CA LEU A 59 0.09 -14.33 -10.86
C LEU A 59 -0.37 -15.61 -10.17
N ALA A 60 -0.96 -16.50 -10.96
CA ALA A 60 -1.17 -17.90 -10.64
C ALA A 60 0.15 -18.66 -10.86
#